data_AF-A0A2I2ZSQ2-F1
#
_entry.id   AF-A0A2I2ZSQ2-F1
#
_cell.length_a   1.000
_cell.length_b   1.000
_cell.length_c   1.000
_cell.angle_alpha   90.00
_cell.angle_beta   90.00
_cell.angle_gamma   90.00
#
_symmetry.space_group_name_H-M   'P 1'
#
loop_
_entity.id
_entity.type
_entity.pdbx_description
1 polymer ?
#
loop_
_entity_poly.entity_id
_entity_poly.type
_entity_poly.pdbx_seq_one_letter_code
_entity_poly.pdbx_strand_id
1 'polypeptide(L)'
;MSSFVEPPDTVKKLFWVENSWPDDALLAKPKVTKSCLICVKDSYTDFHVDCGGASAWYHVLKGEQTFYLISSGSLPLTTARCSLLTRSTNATVAMSSLPGPSSLRG
;
A
#
# COMPACT_ATOMS: atom_id res chain seq x y z
N MET A 1 17.42 -6.05 -6.18
CA MET A 1 16.79 -5.89 -4.84
C MET A 1 15.45 -6.60 -4.72
N SER A 2 14.66 -6.74 -5.79
CA SER A 2 13.35 -7.39 -5.76
C SER A 2 13.34 -8.87 -5.36
N SER A 3 14.47 -9.58 -5.47
CA SER A 3 14.59 -11.00 -5.14
C SER A 3 14.71 -11.31 -3.64
N PHE A 4 15.00 -10.31 -2.81
CA PHE A 4 15.23 -10.51 -1.36
C PHE A 4 13.96 -10.38 -0.52
N VAL A 5 12.89 -9.83 -1.09
CA VAL A 5 11.63 -9.56 -0.39
C VAL A 5 10.51 -10.12 -1.23
N GLU A 6 9.78 -11.08 -0.67
CA GLU A 6 8.61 -11.67 -1.30
C GLU A 6 7.36 -11.34 -0.48
N PRO A 7 6.27 -10.88 -1.13
CA PRO A 7 5.02 -10.65 -0.42
C PRO A 7 4.44 -12.00 0.05
N PRO A 8 3.62 -12.01 1.12
CA PRO A 8 2.93 -13.20 1.57
C PRO A 8 2.05 -13.81 0.47
N ASP A 9 1.86 -15.13 0.49
CA ASP A 9 1.09 -15.84 -0.55
C ASP A 9 -0.37 -15.35 -0.67
N THR A 10 -0.98 -14.96 0.45
CA THR A 10 -2.32 -14.36 0.45
C THR A 10 -2.36 -13.06 -0.35
N VAL A 11 -1.33 -12.21 -0.23
CA VAL A 11 -1.22 -10.95 -0.97
C VAL A 11 -1.03 -11.25 -2.46
N LYS A 12 -0.18 -12.23 -2.82
CA LYS A 12 0.02 -12.66 -4.21
C LYS A 12 -1.30 -13.11 -4.87
N LYS A 13 -2.12 -13.87 -4.16
CA LYS A 13 -3.43 -14.34 -4.65
C LYS A 13 -4.44 -13.22 -4.88
N LEU A 14 -4.33 -12.12 -4.13
CA LEU A 14 -5.22 -10.95 -4.26
C LEU A 14 -4.66 -9.89 -5.22
N PHE A 15 -3.44 -10.05 -5.72
CA PHE A 15 -2.76 -9.04 -6.51
C PHE A 15 -3.30 -8.97 -7.94
N TRP A 16 -4.20 -8.02 -8.18
CA TRP A 16 -4.90 -7.88 -9.47
C TRP A 16 -3.94 -7.73 -10.67
N VAL A 17 -2.87 -6.94 -10.52
CA VAL A 17 -1.90 -6.73 -11.60
C VAL A 17 -1.11 -7.98 -11.96
N GLU A 18 -0.89 -8.91 -11.03
CA GLU A 18 -0.21 -10.18 -11.33
C GLU A 18 -1.20 -11.21 -11.89
N ASN A 19 -2.46 -11.17 -11.46
CA ASN A 19 -3.44 -12.21 -11.76
C ASN A 19 -4.37 -11.89 -12.94
N SER A 20 -4.45 -10.64 -13.38
CA SER A 20 -5.46 -10.19 -14.34
C SER A 20 -4.98 -9.14 -15.32
N TRP A 21 -3.72 -8.70 -15.24
CA TRP A 21 -3.17 -7.76 -16.22
C TRP A 21 -2.89 -8.49 -17.55
N PRO A 22 -3.43 -8.02 -18.69
CA PRO A 22 -3.21 -8.68 -19.97
C PRO A 22 -1.79 -8.46 -20.52
N ASP A 23 -1.22 -9.48 -21.16
CA ASP A 23 0.11 -9.41 -21.79
C ASP A 23 0.11 -8.55 -23.06
N ASP A 24 -1.04 -8.41 -23.72
CA ASP A 24 -1.26 -7.61 -24.93
C ASP A 24 -1.76 -6.18 -24.62
N ALA A 25 -1.69 -5.76 -23.35
CA ALA A 25 -2.07 -4.42 -22.95
C ALA A 25 -1.25 -3.36 -23.70
N LEU A 26 -1.94 -2.38 -24.30
CA LEU A 26 -1.30 -1.19 -24.90
C LEU A 26 -0.57 -0.33 -23.85
N LEU A 27 -0.95 -0.48 -22.58
CA LEU A 27 -0.34 0.20 -21.45
C LEU A 27 0.63 -0.73 -20.71
N ALA A 28 1.75 -0.17 -20.27
CA ALA A 28 2.75 -0.92 -19.51
C ALA A 28 2.18 -1.42 -18.17
N LYS A 29 2.56 -2.64 -17.78
CA LYS A 29 2.20 -3.24 -16.50
C LYS A 29 2.62 -2.34 -15.32
N PRO A 30 1.72 -1.99 -14.38
CA PRO A 30 2.05 -1.16 -13.24
C PRO A 30 3.12 -1.80 -12.35
N LYS A 31 4.17 -1.05 -12.01
CA LYS A 31 5.27 -1.50 -11.14
C LYS A 31 5.11 -0.96 -9.71
N VAL A 32 4.01 -1.30 -9.05
CA VAL A 32 3.68 -0.83 -7.69
C VAL A 32 3.74 -1.95 -6.64
N THR A 33 4.37 -3.08 -6.99
CA THR A 33 4.38 -4.32 -6.21
C THR A 33 5.29 -4.31 -5.00
N LYS A 34 6.41 -3.60 -5.03
CA LYS A 34 7.42 -3.64 -3.96
C LYS A 34 8.03 -2.26 -3.74
N SER A 35 7.81 -1.71 -2.56
CA SER A 35 8.37 -0.44 -2.08
C SER A 35 9.13 -0.67 -0.78
N CYS A 36 10.24 0.05 -0.61
CA CYS A 36 11.00 0.11 0.63
C CYS A 36 10.91 1.53 1.18
N LEU A 37 10.39 1.67 2.39
CA LEU A 37 10.28 2.94 3.10
C LEU A 37 11.40 3.00 4.14
N ILE A 38 12.15 4.09 4.16
CA ILE A 38 13.17 4.36 5.18
C ILE A 38 12.77 5.66 5.85
N CYS A 39 12.48 5.57 7.14
CA CYS A 39 11.96 6.66 7.94
C CYS A 39 12.94 6.96 9.08
N VAL A 40 13.22 8.24 9.29
CA VAL A 40 13.97 8.70 10.46
C VAL A 40 13.05 8.82 11.67
N LYS A 41 13.61 8.80 12.87
CA LYS A 41 12.86 9.05 14.10
C LYS A 41 12.05 10.35 14.00
N ASP A 42 10.81 10.29 14.47
CA ASP A 42 9.84 11.39 14.48
C ASP A 42 9.37 11.84 13.08
N SER A 43 9.62 11.04 12.03
CA SER A 43 8.99 11.27 10.72
C SER A 43 7.50 11.02 10.78
N TYR A 44 6.75 11.84 10.03
CA TYR A 44 5.30 11.85 10.01
C TYR A 44 4.78 11.86 8.58
N THR A 45 3.79 11.02 8.30
CA THR A 45 2.96 11.12 7.08
C THR A 45 1.54 11.36 7.52
N ASP A 46 0.98 12.48 7.08
CA ASP A 46 -0.39 12.87 7.38
C ASP A 46 -1.38 11.82 6.85
N PHE A 47 -2.60 11.86 7.35
CA PHE A 47 -3.64 10.95 6.95
C PHE A 47 -3.83 10.96 5.42
N HIS A 48 -3.89 9.78 4.84
CA HIS A 48 -4.11 9.59 3.41
C HIS A 48 -4.87 8.29 3.14
N VAL A 49 -5.37 8.17 1.91
CA VAL A 49 -5.80 6.91 1.30
C VAL A 49 -4.81 6.56 0.20
N ASP A 50 -4.40 5.29 0.16
CA ASP A 50 -3.51 4.78 -0.86
C ASP A 50 -4.06 5.02 -2.27
N CYS A 51 -3.16 5.30 -3.22
CA CYS A 51 -3.54 5.62 -4.59
C CYS A 51 -4.48 4.57 -5.19
N GLY A 52 -5.60 5.02 -5.75
CA GLY A 52 -6.61 4.14 -6.34
C GLY A 52 -7.45 3.33 -5.33
N GLY A 53 -7.40 3.69 -4.04
CA GLY A 53 -8.05 2.90 -2.98
C GLY A 53 -7.42 1.52 -2.82
N ALA A 54 -6.13 1.41 -3.14
CA ALA A 54 -5.40 0.17 -3.04
C ALA A 54 -5.34 -0.31 -1.58
N SER A 55 -5.32 -1.63 -1.39
CA SER A 55 -4.96 -2.20 -0.09
C SER A 55 -3.45 -2.31 0.01
N ALA A 56 -2.86 -2.13 1.19
CA ALA A 56 -1.43 -2.28 1.37
C ALA A 56 -1.09 -3.37 2.39
N TRP A 57 0.05 -4.03 2.17
CA TRP A 57 0.71 -4.88 3.17
C TRP A 57 1.97 -4.18 3.65
N TYR A 58 2.25 -4.21 4.96
CA TYR A 58 3.44 -3.60 5.57
C TYR A 58 4.21 -4.63 6.40
N HIS A 59 5.53 -4.62 6.30
CA HIS A 59 6.43 -5.36 7.18
C HIS A 59 7.56 -4.48 7.69
N VAL A 60 7.61 -4.26 9.01
CA VAL A 60 8.66 -3.49 9.68
C VAL A 60 9.88 -4.40 9.88
N LEU A 61 10.97 -4.10 9.18
CA LEU A 61 12.24 -4.83 9.26
C LEU A 61 13.06 -4.42 10.48
N LYS A 62 13.08 -3.13 10.81
CA LYS A 62 13.82 -2.55 11.93
C LYS A 62 13.12 -1.29 12.40
N GLY A 63 13.19 -1.00 13.70
CA GLY A 63 12.55 0.16 14.32
C GLY A 63 11.08 -0.08 14.63
N GLU A 64 10.31 1.00 14.73
CA GLU A 64 8.87 0.94 15.00
C GLU A 64 8.12 1.94 14.12
N GLN A 65 6.90 1.54 13.74
CA GLN A 65 5.97 2.31 12.94
C GLN A 65 4.58 2.25 13.59
N THR A 66 4.10 3.37 14.12
CA THR A 66 2.73 3.49 14.63
C THR A 66 1.80 3.84 13.48
N PHE A 67 0.69 3.12 13.35
CA PHE A 67 -0.38 3.40 12.38
C PHE A 67 -1.65 3.85 13.11
N TYR A 68 -2.24 4.98 12.71
CA TYR A 68 -3.57 5.37 13.18
C TYR A 68 -4.58 5.15 12.06
N LEU A 69 -5.58 4.29 12.35
CA LEU A 69 -6.57 3.83 11.39
C LEU A 69 -7.93 4.47 11.63
N ILE A 70 -8.56 4.95 10.55
CA ILE A 70 -9.93 5.48 10.58
C ILE A 70 -10.82 4.59 9.72
N SER A 71 -11.93 4.11 10.28
CA SER A 71 -12.91 3.29 9.56
C SER A 71 -13.70 4.12 8.55
N SER A 72 -13.88 3.59 7.34
CA SER A 72 -14.62 4.24 6.25
C SER A 72 -16.14 4.26 6.47
N GLY A 73 -16.66 3.46 7.41
CA GLY A 73 -18.11 3.30 7.62
C GLY A 73 -18.78 4.36 8.49
N SER A 74 -18.01 5.16 9.25
CA SER A 74 -18.56 6.00 10.33
C SER A 74 -18.44 7.51 10.09
N LEU A 75 -17.89 7.95 8.96
CA LEU A 75 -17.64 9.36 8.70
C LEU A 75 -18.07 9.75 7.27
N PRO A 76 -18.37 11.04 6.99
CA PRO A 76 -18.62 11.52 5.63
C PRO A 76 -17.50 11.07 4.69
N LEU A 77 -17.81 10.82 3.41
CA LEU A 77 -16.85 10.35 2.38
C LEU A 77 -15.59 11.23 2.27
N THR A 78 -15.63 12.47 2.77
CA THR A 78 -14.51 13.39 2.89
C THR A 78 -13.52 13.03 4.01
N THR A 79 -13.94 12.43 5.12
CA THR A 79 -13.07 12.00 6.23
C THR A 79 -12.67 10.53 6.11
N ALA A 80 -13.49 9.70 5.45
CA ALA A 80 -13.15 8.31 5.10
C ALA A 80 -11.96 8.20 4.10
N ARG A 81 -11.45 9.33 3.59
CA ARG A 81 -10.31 9.46 2.67
C ARG A 81 -8.96 9.64 3.36
N CYS A 82 -8.93 9.60 4.69
CA CYS A 82 -7.76 9.84 5.52
C CYS A 82 -7.59 8.67 6.49
N SER A 83 -7.06 7.54 6.03
CA SER A 83 -7.15 6.27 6.77
C SER A 83 -5.85 5.83 7.42
N LEU A 84 -4.72 6.46 7.12
CA LEU A 84 -3.42 6.04 7.65
C LEU A 84 -2.56 7.21 8.08
N LEU A 85 -2.32 7.33 9.39
CA LEU A 85 -1.28 8.19 9.94
C LEU A 85 -0.09 7.36 10.37
N THR A 86 1.12 7.75 9.99
CA THR A 86 2.34 7.03 10.32
C THR A 86 3.33 7.89 11.11
N ARG A 87 3.67 7.47 12.34
CA ARG A 87 4.83 8.00 13.09
C ARG A 87 5.90 6.93 13.21
N SER A 88 7.12 7.26 12.78
CA SER A 88 8.25 6.31 12.79
C SER A 88 9.26 6.61 13.89
N THR A 89 9.82 5.56 14.49
CA THR A 89 11.05 5.61 15.29
C THR A 89 12.12 4.78 14.60
N ASN A 90 12.77 5.37 13.58
CA ASN A 90 13.78 4.73 12.72
C ASN A 90 13.28 3.43 12.03
N ALA A 91 12.20 3.50 11.24
CA ALA A 91 11.64 2.33 10.57
C ALA A 91 12.23 2.07 9.18
N THR A 92 12.47 0.81 8.86
CA THR A 92 12.53 0.33 7.46
C THR A 92 11.35 -0.58 7.21
N VAL A 93 10.51 -0.27 6.21
CA VAL A 93 9.26 -0.98 5.96
C VAL A 93 9.17 -1.44 4.51
N ALA A 94 8.85 -2.71 4.30
CA ALA A 94 8.50 -3.23 2.98
C ALA A 94 6.99 -3.11 2.77
N MET A 95 6.57 -2.58 1.62
CA MET A 95 5.18 -2.41 1.22
C MET A 95 4.89 -2.96 -0.17
N SER A 96 3.68 -3.49 -0.37
CA SER A 96 3.08 -3.72 -1.69
C SER A 96 1.67 -3.14 -1.76
N SER A 97 1.34 -2.35 -2.79
CA SER A 97 -0.04 -1.90 -3.01
C SER A 97 -0.80 -2.87 -3.93
N LEU A 98 -1.97 -3.28 -3.49
CA LEU A 98 -2.93 -4.12 -4.17
C LEU A 98 -3.95 -3.20 -4.85
N PRO A 99 -3.83 -2.91 -6.16
CA PRO A 99 -4.86 -2.15 -6.86
C PRO A 99 -6.18 -2.91 -6.76
N GLY A 100 -7.19 -2.26 -6.18
CA GLY A 100 -8.54 -2.81 -6.08
C GLY A 100 -9.25 -2.80 -7.44
N PRO A 101 -10.31 -3.63 -7.62
CA PRO A 101 -11.07 -3.71 -8.87
C PRO A 101 -11.89 -2.45 -9.22
N SER A 102 -11.78 -1.36 -8.47
CA SER A 102 -12.67 -0.19 -8.55
C SER A 102 -12.19 0.97 -9.44
N SER A 103 -11.15 0.81 -10.26
CA SER A 103 -10.62 1.92 -11.10
C SER A 103 -10.91 1.84 -12.61
N LEU A 104 -11.66 0.83 -13.11
CA LEU A 104 -11.94 0.69 -14.54
C LEU A 104 -13.44 0.47 -14.83
N ARG A 105 -14.30 1.37 -14.33
CA ARG A 105 -15.59 1.64 -14.98
C ARG A 105 -15.51 3.03 -15.61
N GLY A 106 -14.99 3.06 -16.83
CA GLY A 106 -15.34 4.06 -17.84
C GLY A 106 -16.34 3.45 -18.80
#